data_AF-A0AAW3AH25-F1
#
_entry.id   AF-A0AAW3AH25-F1
#
_cell.length_a   1.000
_cell.length_b   1.000
_cell.length_c   1.000
_cell.angle_alpha   90.00
_cell.angle_beta   90.00
_cell.angle_gamma   90.00
#
_symmetry.space_group_name_H-M   'P 1'
#
loop_
_entity.id
_entity.type
_entity.pdbx_description
1 polymer ?
#
loop_
_entity_poly.entity_id
_entity_poly.type
_entity_poly.pdbx_seq_one_letter_code
_entity_poly.pdbx_strand_id
1 'polypeptide(L)'
;MLRCVSRSLWYQFKDLKSKTILEKLRNRKLQQGVHPSDLDMEELAKESGIAPPSSVSVQDFMHEKEVVLEMLQEQRLRRIARREAFLEWQAGQREKGAAHRLVRQSRKAEKYKRRHYHATSGRMLPLSVSPGEALPERHTTTSVPKACVSSTEFLRGGSAEKYHAIHLSLGKK
;
A
#
# COMPACT_ATOMS: atom_id res chain seq x y z
N MET A 1 53.51 -3.29 47.59
CA MET A 1 52.82 -4.11 46.57
C MET A 1 51.52 -3.41 46.19
N LEU A 2 51.52 -2.67 45.08
CA LEU A 2 50.35 -1.92 44.62
C LEU A 2 49.40 -2.89 43.92
N ARG A 3 48.23 -3.12 44.53
CA ARG A 3 47.14 -3.89 43.93
C ARG A 3 46.61 -3.08 42.75
N CYS A 4 46.84 -3.58 41.53
CA CYS A 4 46.18 -3.08 40.33
C CYS A 4 44.67 -3.31 40.49
N VAL A 5 43.96 -2.24 40.83
CA VAL A 5 42.50 -2.19 40.80
C VAL A 5 42.09 -2.50 39.37
N SER A 6 41.37 -3.59 39.18
CA SER A 6 40.75 -3.95 37.91
C SER A 6 39.94 -2.75 37.43
N ARG A 7 40.40 -2.14 36.33
CA ARG A 7 39.65 -1.16 35.57
C ARG A 7 38.34 -1.85 35.19
N SER A 8 37.25 -1.45 35.82
CA SER A 8 35.91 -1.85 35.41
C SER A 8 35.77 -1.57 33.92
N LEU A 9 35.36 -2.55 33.12
CA LEU A 9 34.97 -2.33 31.72
C LEU A 9 34.11 -1.06 31.65
N TRP A 10 34.67 0.01 31.08
CA TRP A 10 34.02 1.33 31.00
C TRP A 10 32.78 1.33 30.08
N TYR A 11 32.43 0.18 29.53
CA TYR A 11 31.34 -0.01 28.59
C TYR A 11 30.56 -1.28 28.95
N GLN A 12 29.40 -1.14 29.61
CA GLN A 12 28.46 -2.25 29.71
C GLN A 12 27.80 -2.44 28.34
N PHE A 13 28.13 -3.53 27.65
CA PHE A 13 27.49 -3.92 26.39
C PHE A 13 26.00 -4.22 26.64
N LYS A 14 25.14 -3.23 26.42
CA LYS A 14 23.69 -3.36 26.63
C LYS A 14 22.98 -4.01 25.43
N ASP A 15 23.55 -3.94 24.23
CA ASP A 15 22.94 -4.47 23.00
C ASP A 15 23.24 -5.98 22.81
N LEU A 16 22.20 -6.77 22.53
CA LEU A 16 22.29 -8.20 22.19
C LEU A 16 23.19 -8.45 20.98
N LYS A 17 23.23 -7.54 20.00
CA LYS A 17 24.13 -7.68 18.84
C LYS A 17 25.59 -7.58 19.24
N SER A 18 25.93 -6.61 20.09
CA SER A 18 27.31 -6.47 20.59
C SER A 18 27.75 -7.69 21.40
N LYS A 19 26.88 -8.24 22.24
CA LYS A 19 27.14 -9.48 23.00
C LYS A 19 27.38 -10.67 22.09
N THR A 20 26.52 -10.88 21.10
CA THR A 20 26.66 -12.01 20.16
C THR A 20 27.91 -11.91 19.29
N ILE A 21 28.34 -10.70 18.91
CA ILE A 21 29.60 -10.49 18.18
C ILE A 21 30.79 -10.87 19.08
N LEU A 22 30.81 -10.42 20.33
CA LEU A 22 31.86 -10.74 21.30
C LEU A 22 31.92 -12.24 21.61
N GLU A 23 30.79 -12.89 21.83
CA GLU A 23 30.73 -14.34 22.06
C GLU A 23 31.28 -15.13 20.87
N LYS A 24 30.93 -14.73 19.64
CA LYS A 24 31.48 -15.37 18.43
C LYS A 24 32.99 -15.23 18.33
N LEU A 25 33.53 -14.05 18.63
CA LEU A 25 34.97 -13.81 18.64
C LEU A 25 35.68 -14.58 19.75
N ARG A 26 35.11 -14.60 20.96
CA ARG A 26 35.60 -15.40 22.08
C ARG A 26 35.69 -16.87 21.70
N ASN A 27 34.62 -17.44 21.14
CA ASN A 27 34.58 -18.83 20.72
C ASN A 27 35.61 -19.12 19.62
N ARG A 28 35.83 -18.17 18.71
CA ARG A 28 36.87 -18.29 17.68
C ARG A 28 38.27 -18.33 18.27
N LYS A 29 38.59 -17.49 19.26
CA LYS A 29 39.90 -17.49 19.93
C LYS A 29 40.12 -18.77 20.75
N LEU A 30 39.07 -19.29 21.39
CA LEU A 30 39.12 -20.60 22.06
C LEU A 30 39.41 -21.73 21.07
N GLN A 31 38.77 -21.72 19.91
CA GLN A 31 39.05 -22.70 18.84
C GLN A 31 40.47 -22.58 18.28
N GLN A 32 41.08 -21.40 18.36
CA GLN A 32 42.47 -21.15 17.97
C GLN A 32 43.49 -21.59 19.04
N GLY A 33 43.03 -22.15 20.16
CA GLY A 33 43.89 -22.65 21.23
C GLY A 33 44.29 -21.61 22.28
N VAL A 34 43.68 -20.40 22.27
CA VAL A 34 43.89 -19.40 23.32
C VAL A 34 43.24 -19.88 24.61
N HIS A 35 43.98 -19.86 25.72
CA HIS A 35 43.46 -20.30 27.02
C HIS A 35 42.38 -19.33 27.53
N PRO A 36 41.29 -19.81 28.16
CA PRO A 36 40.20 -18.95 28.63
C PRO A 36 40.61 -17.81 29.57
N SER A 37 41.68 -18.01 30.36
CA SER A 37 42.21 -17.02 31.30
C SER A 37 42.97 -15.88 30.63
N ASP A 38 43.46 -16.09 29.40
CA ASP A 38 44.23 -15.09 28.64
C ASP A 38 43.30 -14.22 27.76
N LEU A 39 41.99 -14.48 27.79
CA LEU A 39 41.00 -13.73 27.03
C LEU A 39 40.61 -12.46 27.78
N ASP A 40 41.19 -11.34 27.38
CA ASP A 40 40.73 -10.03 27.81
C ASP A 40 39.50 -9.58 27.00
N MET A 41 38.40 -9.35 27.70
CA MET A 41 37.15 -8.85 27.11
C MET A 41 37.29 -7.44 26.55
N GLU A 42 38.18 -6.61 27.10
CA GLU A 42 38.42 -5.26 26.60
C GLU A 42 39.19 -5.30 25.26
N GLU A 43 40.18 -6.17 25.15
CA GLU A 43 40.93 -6.40 23.91
C GLU A 43 40.02 -6.97 22.81
N LEU A 44 39.19 -7.96 23.13
CA LEU A 44 38.17 -8.50 22.20
C LEU A 44 37.17 -7.42 21.72
N ALA A 45 36.80 -6.48 22.59
CA ALA A 45 35.93 -5.37 22.21
C ALA A 45 36.60 -4.38 21.25
N LYS A 46 37.92 -4.18 21.39
CA LYS A 46 38.71 -3.36 20.46
C LYS A 46 38.92 -4.07 19.13
N GLU A 47 39.26 -5.36 19.16
CA GLU A 47 39.40 -6.19 17.96
C GLU A 47 38.10 -6.27 17.13
N SER A 48 36.95 -6.30 17.80
CA SER A 48 35.62 -6.30 17.16
C SER A 48 35.16 -4.94 16.63
N GLY A 49 35.90 -3.86 16.92
CA GLY A 49 35.51 -2.49 16.59
C GLY A 49 34.30 -1.98 17.37
N ILE A 50 33.95 -2.64 18.48
CA ILE A 50 32.86 -2.21 19.36
C ILE A 50 33.35 -1.11 20.32
N ALA A 51 34.61 -1.22 20.75
CA ALA A 51 35.31 -0.22 21.55
C ALA A 51 36.39 0.47 20.71
N PRO A 52 36.68 1.75 20.97
CA PRO A 52 37.74 2.46 20.27
C PRO A 52 39.12 1.86 20.59
N PRO A 53 40.07 1.90 19.64
CA PRO A 53 41.46 1.56 19.93
C PRO A 53 42.03 2.53 20.96
N SER A 54 43.04 2.09 21.72
CA SER A 54 43.65 2.88 22.81
C SER A 54 44.28 4.21 22.36
N SER A 55 44.43 4.41 21.05
CA SER A 55 44.95 5.63 20.42
C SER A 55 43.90 6.69 20.13
N VAL A 56 42.59 6.40 20.27
CA VAL A 56 41.50 7.29 19.86
C VAL A 56 40.68 7.73 21.08
N SER A 57 40.32 9.01 21.12
CA SER A 57 39.43 9.57 22.13
C SER A 57 38.06 8.89 22.06
N VAL A 58 37.52 8.49 23.21
CA VAL A 58 36.21 7.84 23.29
C VAL A 58 35.09 8.74 22.79
N GLN A 59 35.22 10.06 22.99
CA GLN A 59 34.21 11.03 22.53
C GLN A 59 34.15 11.09 21.01
N ASP A 60 35.31 11.14 20.34
CA ASP A 60 35.39 11.22 18.89
C ASP A 60 34.82 9.96 18.24
N PHE A 61 35.15 8.78 18.80
CA PHE A 61 34.60 7.51 18.34
C PHE A 61 33.07 7.43 18.48
N MET A 62 32.51 7.97 19.58
CA MET A 62 31.05 8.03 19.75
C MET A 62 30.39 8.99 18.78
N HIS A 63 31.00 10.15 18.57
CA HIS A 63 30.51 11.12 17.60
C HIS A 63 30.51 10.56 16.18
N GLU A 64 31.61 9.94 15.73
CA GLU A 64 31.69 9.30 14.41
C GLU A 64 30.63 8.22 14.22
N LYS A 65 30.41 7.39 15.26
CA LYS A 65 29.36 6.37 15.23
C LYS A 65 27.98 6.99 15.09
N GLU A 66 27.67 8.06 15.82
CA GLU A 66 26.41 8.78 15.71
C GLU A 66 26.21 9.34 14.30
N VAL A 67 27.23 10.01 13.75
CA VAL A 67 27.21 10.54 12.38
C VAL A 67 26.93 9.44 11.35
N VAL A 68 27.58 8.28 11.47
CA VAL A 68 27.35 7.15 10.57
C VAL A 68 25.91 6.61 10.71
N LEU A 69 25.40 6.51 11.93
CA LEU A 69 24.03 6.06 12.17
C LEU A 69 22.99 7.03 11.59
N GLU A 70 23.19 8.33 11.76
CA GLU A 70 22.34 9.37 11.18
C GLU A 70 22.37 9.32 9.65
N MET A 71 23.55 9.20 9.04
CA MET A 71 23.69 9.04 7.60
C MET A 71 22.91 7.82 7.09
N LEU A 72 22.99 6.69 7.79
CA LEU A 72 22.25 5.47 7.40
C LEU A 72 20.73 5.65 7.54
N GLN A 73 20.28 6.34 8.58
CA GLN A 73 18.87 6.68 8.73
C GLN A 73 18.39 7.60 7.60
N GLU A 74 19.16 8.63 7.27
CA GLU A 74 18.83 9.53 6.18
C GLU A 74 18.76 8.81 4.83
N GLN A 75 19.73 7.95 4.54
CA GLN A 75 19.70 7.12 3.33
C GLN A 75 18.48 6.21 3.29
N ARG A 76 18.08 5.62 4.42
CA ARG A 76 16.86 4.80 4.51
C ARG A 76 15.62 5.65 4.21
N LEU A 77 15.50 6.83 4.82
CA LEU A 77 14.37 7.74 4.60
C LEU A 77 14.31 8.18 3.13
N ARG A 78 15.45 8.54 2.53
CA ARG A 78 15.54 8.87 1.10
C ARG A 78 15.08 7.72 0.19
N ARG A 79 15.41 6.47 0.53
CA ARG A 79 14.94 5.29 -0.22
C ARG A 79 13.43 5.11 -0.10
N ILE A 80 12.89 5.29 1.11
CA ILE A 80 11.43 5.21 1.36
C ILE A 80 10.70 6.29 0.58
N ALA A 81 11.13 7.55 0.69
CA ALA A 81 10.53 8.68 -0.02
C ALA A 81 10.53 8.48 -1.55
N ARG A 82 11.63 7.97 -2.12
CA ARG A 82 11.68 7.64 -3.56
C ARG A 82 10.68 6.56 -3.95
N ARG A 83 10.51 5.54 -3.10
CA ARG A 83 9.55 4.45 -3.34
C ARG A 83 8.11 4.95 -3.25
N GLU A 84 7.81 5.80 -2.27
CA GLU A 84 6.50 6.43 -2.11
C GLU A 84 6.16 7.29 -3.32
N ALA A 85 7.07 8.18 -3.74
CA ALA A 85 6.88 8.99 -4.94
C ALA A 85 6.65 8.15 -6.21
N PHE A 86 7.36 7.01 -6.35
CA PHE A 86 7.13 6.10 -7.47
C PHE A 86 5.74 5.45 -7.44
N LEU A 87 5.27 5.04 -6.25
CA LEU A 87 3.95 4.44 -6.09
C LEU A 87 2.83 5.46 -6.35
N GLU A 88 2.98 6.69 -5.87
CA GLU A 88 2.07 7.79 -6.18
C GLU A 88 2.00 8.07 -7.69
N TRP A 89 3.16 8.14 -8.35
CA TRP A 89 3.20 8.29 -9.80
C TRP A 89 2.51 7.13 -10.52
N GLN A 90 2.74 5.89 -10.09
CA GLN A 90 2.11 4.71 -10.67
C GLN A 90 0.58 4.72 -10.46
N ALA A 91 0.10 5.14 -9.28
CA ALA A 91 -1.31 5.32 -9.00
C ALA A 91 -1.92 6.38 -9.94
N GLY A 92 -1.26 7.52 -10.11
CA GLY A 92 -1.69 8.56 -11.04
C GLY A 92 -1.79 8.08 -12.50
N GLN A 93 -0.89 7.21 -12.96
CA GLN A 93 -1.00 6.59 -14.29
C GLN A 93 -2.22 5.66 -14.41
N ARG A 94 -2.50 4.85 -13.38
CA ARG A 94 -3.68 3.98 -13.34
C ARG A 94 -4.97 4.79 -13.38
N GLU A 95 -5.04 5.89 -12.63
CA GLU A 95 -6.17 6.82 -12.61
C GLU A 95 -6.40 7.47 -13.97
N LYS A 96 -5.35 7.99 -14.62
CA LYS A 96 -5.41 8.52 -15.99
C LYS A 96 -6.00 7.49 -16.97
N GLY A 97 -5.54 6.24 -16.88
CA GLY A 97 -6.05 5.14 -17.69
C GLY A 97 -7.53 4.81 -17.41
N ALA A 98 -7.93 4.81 -16.13
CA ALA A 98 -9.31 4.57 -15.72
C ALA A 98 -10.24 5.70 -16.19
N ALA A 99 -9.86 6.96 -15.99
CA ALA A 99 -10.60 8.12 -16.46
C ALA A 99 -10.82 8.07 -17.98
N HIS A 100 -9.78 7.74 -18.74
CA HIS A 100 -9.89 7.62 -20.19
C HIS A 100 -10.85 6.49 -20.63
N ARG A 101 -10.88 5.36 -19.92
CA ARG A 101 -11.85 4.28 -20.17
C ARG A 101 -13.29 4.75 -19.91
N LEU A 102 -13.54 5.48 -18.82
CA LEU A 102 -14.85 6.04 -18.51
C LEU A 102 -15.32 7.06 -19.55
N VAL A 103 -14.42 7.93 -20.03
CA VAL A 103 -14.73 8.88 -21.12
C VAL A 103 -15.10 8.14 -22.40
N ARG A 104 -14.37 7.07 -22.76
CA ARG A 104 -14.71 6.25 -23.93
C ARG A 104 -16.06 5.55 -23.77
N GLN A 105 -16.34 5.00 -22.59
CA GLN A 105 -17.61 4.33 -22.30
C GLN A 105 -18.78 5.31 -22.35
N SER A 106 -18.67 6.49 -21.74
CA SER A 106 -19.72 7.53 -21.79
C SER A 106 -20.00 8.00 -23.21
N ARG A 107 -18.96 8.29 -24.02
CA ARG A 107 -19.13 8.64 -25.43
C ARG A 107 -19.80 7.52 -26.24
N LYS A 108 -19.43 6.26 -26.00
CA LYS A 108 -20.05 5.10 -26.66
C LYS A 108 -21.52 4.98 -26.28
N ALA A 109 -21.84 5.14 -24.99
CA ALA A 109 -23.21 5.09 -24.48
C ALA A 109 -24.06 6.23 -25.05
N GLU A 110 -23.52 7.46 -25.13
CA GLU A 110 -24.22 8.60 -25.73
C GLU A 110 -24.45 8.40 -27.24
N LYS A 111 -23.43 7.94 -27.98
CA LYS A 111 -23.58 7.60 -29.40
C LYS A 111 -24.65 6.54 -29.62
N TYR A 112 -24.70 5.52 -28.76
CA TYR A 112 -25.74 4.50 -28.80
C TYR A 112 -27.12 5.10 -28.53
N LYS A 113 -27.29 5.90 -27.47
CA LYS A 113 -28.56 6.59 -27.16
C LYS A 113 -29.06 7.42 -28.35
N ARG A 114 -28.20 8.25 -28.95
CA ARG A 114 -28.55 9.07 -30.11
C ARG A 114 -29.01 8.18 -31.28
N ARG A 115 -28.23 7.14 -31.64
CA ARG A 115 -28.59 6.22 -32.72
C ARG A 115 -29.87 5.45 -32.43
N HIS A 116 -30.05 4.97 -31.21
CA HIS A 116 -31.22 4.21 -30.80
C HIS A 116 -32.48 5.07 -30.78
N TYR A 117 -32.38 6.33 -30.33
CA TYR A 117 -33.47 7.30 -30.38
C TYR A 117 -33.92 7.59 -31.82
N HIS A 118 -32.97 7.77 -32.74
CA HIS A 118 -33.30 7.97 -34.16
C HIS A 118 -33.83 6.69 -34.84
N ALA A 119 -33.29 5.52 -34.48
CA ALA A 119 -33.78 4.24 -35.01
C ALA A 119 -35.20 3.87 -34.50
N THR A 120 -35.58 4.34 -33.31
CA THR A 120 -36.91 4.11 -32.72
C THR A 120 -37.90 5.23 -33.04
N SER A 121 -37.52 6.24 -33.84
CA SER A 121 -38.35 7.39 -34.20
C SER A 121 -39.04 8.06 -33.00
N GLY A 122 -38.36 8.13 -31.85
CA GLY A 122 -38.91 8.71 -30.63
C GLY A 122 -40.03 7.90 -29.96
N ARG A 123 -40.28 6.64 -30.34
CA ARG A 123 -41.14 5.75 -29.53
C ARG A 123 -40.47 5.47 -28.20
N MET A 124 -40.95 6.10 -27.14
CA MET A 124 -40.57 5.74 -25.79
C MET A 124 -41.04 4.32 -25.51
N LEU A 125 -40.11 3.43 -25.13
CA LEU A 125 -40.46 2.11 -24.65
C LEU A 125 -41.26 2.29 -23.34
N PRO A 126 -42.50 1.79 -23.25
CA PRO A 126 -43.25 1.83 -22.00
C PRO A 126 -42.45 1.08 -20.93
N LEU A 127 -42.09 1.76 -19.85
CA LEU A 127 -41.61 1.07 -18.66
C LEU A 127 -42.83 0.38 -18.05
N SER A 128 -42.89 -0.94 -18.16
CA SER A 128 -43.86 -1.74 -17.41
C SER A 128 -43.48 -1.66 -15.93
N VAL A 129 -44.10 -0.75 -15.19
CA VAL A 129 -44.07 -0.80 -13.73
C VAL A 129 -44.98 -1.94 -13.33
N SER A 130 -44.41 -3.03 -12.84
CA SER A 130 -45.22 -4.12 -12.30
C SER A 130 -46.07 -3.56 -11.15
N PRO A 131 -47.39 -3.78 -11.12
CA PRO A 131 -48.22 -3.35 -10.00
C PRO A 131 -47.93 -4.29 -8.83
N GLY A 132 -46.91 -3.99 -8.05
CA GLY A 132 -46.52 -4.85 -6.93
C GLY A 132 -45.25 -4.45 -6.18
N GLU A 133 -44.34 -3.68 -6.78
CA GLU A 133 -43.19 -3.17 -6.02
C GLU A 133 -43.55 -1.87 -5.31
N ALA A 134 -44.03 -2.04 -4.07
CA ALA A 134 -43.87 -1.02 -3.05
C ALA A 134 -42.42 -0.51 -3.09
N LEU A 135 -42.29 0.80 -3.20
CA LEU A 135 -41.04 1.55 -3.17
C LEU A 135 -40.20 1.07 -1.98
N PRO A 136 -39.04 0.38 -2.17
CA PRO A 136 -38.17 0.12 -1.06
C PRO A 136 -37.42 1.41 -0.77
N GLU A 137 -37.57 1.83 0.48
CA GLU A 137 -36.73 2.82 1.12
C GLU A 137 -35.25 2.64 0.77
N ARG A 138 -34.56 3.79 0.81
CA ARG A 138 -33.12 3.93 0.69
C ARG A 138 -32.35 2.90 1.52
N HIS A 139 -31.83 1.87 0.87
CA HIS A 139 -30.70 1.12 1.41
C HIS A 139 -29.61 0.94 0.35
N THR A 140 -28.49 1.62 0.61
CA THR A 140 -27.15 1.26 0.14
C THR A 140 -26.91 -0.25 0.28
N THR A 141 -26.55 -0.93 -0.81
CA THR A 141 -25.32 -1.75 -0.96
C THR A 141 -25.36 -2.62 -2.24
N THR A 142 -24.27 -2.54 -2.99
CA THR A 142 -23.56 -3.60 -3.74
C THR A 142 -24.34 -4.81 -4.33
N SER A 143 -24.36 -4.95 -5.66
CA SER A 143 -23.66 -6.02 -6.41
C SER A 143 -24.34 -6.46 -7.74
N VAL A 144 -23.47 -6.59 -8.76
CA VAL A 144 -23.50 -7.33 -10.05
C VAL A 144 -24.64 -7.18 -11.09
N PRO A 145 -24.30 -7.25 -12.41
CA PRO A 145 -25.21 -6.94 -13.51
C PRO A 145 -26.01 -8.19 -13.93
N LYS A 146 -27.34 -8.12 -13.90
CA LYS A 146 -28.20 -9.15 -14.50
C LYS A 146 -28.38 -8.88 -15.99
N ALA A 147 -28.08 -9.91 -16.78
CA ALA A 147 -28.11 -9.95 -18.22
C ALA A 147 -29.44 -9.45 -18.81
N CYS A 148 -29.34 -8.54 -19.80
CA CYS A 148 -30.45 -8.27 -20.72
C CYS A 148 -30.63 -9.49 -21.62
N VAL A 149 -31.59 -10.35 -21.28
CA VAL A 149 -32.13 -11.33 -22.20
C VAL A 149 -33.00 -10.58 -23.20
N SER A 150 -32.53 -10.55 -24.44
CA SER A 150 -33.31 -10.13 -25.61
C SER A 150 -34.31 -11.23 -25.94
N SER A 151 -35.56 -11.07 -25.54
CA SER A 151 -36.69 -11.83 -26.08
C SER A 151 -37.66 -10.87 -26.75
N THR A 152 -37.34 -10.55 -28.01
CA THR A 152 -38.37 -10.41 -29.04
C THR A 152 -39.13 -11.74 -29.12
N GLU A 153 -40.45 -11.64 -29.31
CA GLU A 153 -41.42 -12.74 -29.35
C GLU A 153 -41.96 -13.10 -27.98
N PHE A 154 -43.14 -12.58 -27.62
CA PHE A 154 -44.29 -13.38 -27.17
C PHE A 154 -45.53 -12.46 -27.03
N LEU A 155 -46.68 -13.02 -27.42
CA LEU A 155 -48.06 -12.57 -27.22
C LEU A 155 -48.71 -11.65 -28.28
N ARG A 156 -48.88 -12.27 -29.46
CA ARG A 156 -50.18 -12.35 -30.12
C ARG A 156 -51.26 -12.78 -29.11
N GLY A 157 -52.30 -11.96 -28.91
CA GLY A 157 -53.58 -12.35 -28.32
C GLY A 157 -53.64 -12.35 -26.77
N GLY A 158 -54.25 -11.32 -26.20
CA GLY A 158 -54.58 -11.23 -24.78
C GLY A 158 -55.29 -9.92 -24.47
N SER A 159 -56.35 -9.96 -23.69
CA SER A 159 -57.35 -8.92 -23.41
C SER A 159 -56.79 -7.51 -23.12
N ALA A 160 -57.57 -6.51 -23.52
CA ALA A 160 -57.35 -5.08 -23.32
C ALA A 160 -57.11 -4.69 -21.84
N GLU A 161 -55.88 -4.83 -21.36
CA GLU A 161 -55.44 -4.11 -20.17
C GLU A 161 -55.21 -2.64 -20.54
N LYS A 162 -55.81 -1.75 -19.76
CA LYS A 162 -55.80 -0.30 -19.98
C LYS A 162 -54.39 0.25 -19.86
N TYR A 163 -53.68 0.35 -20.97
CA TYR A 163 -52.45 1.12 -21.06
C TYR A 163 -52.79 2.60 -20.86
N HIS A 164 -52.46 3.15 -19.69
CA HIS A 164 -52.49 4.60 -19.48
C HIS A 164 -51.28 5.22 -20.19
N ALA A 165 -51.47 5.56 -21.48
CA ALA A 165 -50.50 6.36 -22.23
C ALA A 165 -50.54 7.80 -21.70
N ILE A 166 -49.60 8.16 -20.84
CA ILE A 166 -49.43 9.55 -20.39
C ILE A 166 -48.79 10.34 -21.53
N HIS A 167 -49.59 11.09 -22.28
CA HIS A 167 -49.12 12.05 -23.26
C HIS A 167 -48.74 13.36 -22.57
N LEU A 168 -47.44 13.60 -22.39
CA LEU A 168 -46.93 14.92 -22.02
C LEU A 168 -46.68 15.72 -23.30
N SER A 169 -47.55 16.69 -23.58
CA SER A 169 -47.28 17.70 -24.61
C SER A 169 -46.43 18.81 -24.01
N LEU A 170 -45.27 19.05 -24.60
CA LEU A 170 -44.48 20.25 -24.31
C LEU A 170 -45.13 21.42 -25.03
N GLY A 171 -45.88 22.23 -24.29
CA GLY A 171 -46.38 23.52 -24.77
C GLY A 171 -45.20 24.39 -25.19
N LYS A 172 -45.17 24.78 -26.47
CA LYS A 172 -44.24 25.81 -26.95
C LYS A 172 -44.68 27.14 -26.33
N LYS A 173 -43.76 27.81 -25.63
CA LYS A 173 -43.86 29.25 -25.34
C LYS A 173 -43.33 30.04 -26.52
#